data_AF-A0A2D6QYZ3-F1
#
_entry.id   AF-A0A2D6QYZ3-F1
#
_cell.length_a   1.000
_cell.length_b   1.000
_cell.length_c   1.000
_cell.angle_alpha   90.00
_cell.angle_beta   90.00
_cell.angle_gamma   90.00
#
_symmetry.space_group_name_H-M   'P 1'
#
loop_
_entity.id
_entity.type
_entity.pdbx_description
1 polymer ?
#
loop_
_entity_poly.entity_id
_entity_poly.type
_entity_poly.pdbx_seq_one_letter_code
_entity_poly.pdbx_strand_id
1 'polypeptide(L)'
;MKNSFWWSAVVLALAVAAGCSPSPPPPKPKVAVIGLDGLSWTFLDPLIAAGQLPNFERLLDGAATGELESFRPTRSAILWTSVATGKTMEKHGITDFTFVDEGAMEEIEEVRLVTGMRRTAATIWEILGELGYSVGVVNWWVTHPATPVNGYLVSDRLKAVMNREAVVEEPDLVYPPMLLAELAPMFVSQTRAHRTMRTYDFPRYSRERAEAMYATSPASQNLYERLRSYVGQDRMVKDWSRHLLAKGQPDLFAAIMRITDVFAHFGYRFADRETLERMVPEITVRRLTHSDAAVRERTAALVEELNPVVANAMLPAYKYADDFIGEVLAAIDPSSIVIVVSDHGFAWAGGGYAHTQSRQGYPDAAPPGVIALKGPGISPIRIEGAGLFDIAPTILYALDEAVGRDMDGQALTAVFGGDGAAEARDVKFVATYGTGLRQREVADSPLTESEQEMLEDLRSLGYIR
;
A
#
# COMPACT_ATOMS: atom_id res chain seq x y z
N MET A 1 -13.10 -16.20 -95.41
CA MET A 1 -13.44 -15.86 -94.01
C MET A 1 -13.79 -17.13 -93.25
N LYS A 2 -12.96 -17.52 -92.27
CA LYS A 2 -13.32 -18.18 -91.00
C LYS A 2 -11.99 -18.53 -90.28
N ASN A 3 -11.64 -17.68 -89.32
CA ASN A 3 -10.45 -17.78 -88.48
C ASN A 3 -10.66 -18.83 -87.38
N SER A 4 -9.65 -19.67 -87.13
CA SER A 4 -9.56 -20.51 -85.93
C SER A 4 -8.93 -19.70 -84.78
N PHE A 5 -9.59 -19.64 -83.64
CA PHE A 5 -9.01 -19.13 -82.39
C PHE A 5 -8.63 -20.31 -81.49
N TRP A 6 -7.35 -20.39 -81.13
CA TRP A 6 -6.81 -21.26 -80.09
C TRP A 6 -6.84 -20.49 -78.76
N TRP A 7 -7.42 -21.08 -77.71
CA TRP A 7 -7.29 -20.57 -76.34
C TRP A 7 -6.20 -21.35 -75.61
N SER A 8 -5.07 -20.69 -75.35
CA SER A 8 -4.05 -21.19 -74.42
C SER A 8 -4.46 -20.86 -73.00
N ALA A 9 -4.71 -21.87 -72.18
CA ALA A 9 -4.92 -21.70 -70.74
C ALA A 9 -3.58 -21.45 -70.04
N VAL A 10 -3.41 -20.27 -69.45
CA VAL A 10 -2.31 -19.96 -68.54
C VAL A 10 -2.71 -20.45 -67.16
N VAL A 11 -2.05 -21.52 -66.67
CA VAL A 11 -2.15 -21.96 -65.28
C VAL A 11 -1.17 -21.14 -64.46
N LEU A 12 -1.68 -20.21 -63.65
CA LEU A 12 -0.89 -19.47 -62.68
C LEU A 12 -0.67 -20.38 -61.45
N ALA A 13 0.55 -20.90 -61.29
CA ALA A 13 0.94 -21.61 -60.07
C ALA A 13 1.16 -20.59 -58.95
N LEU A 14 0.19 -20.45 -58.04
CA LEU A 14 0.35 -19.75 -56.78
C LEU A 14 1.23 -20.60 -55.85
N ALA A 15 2.50 -20.24 -55.75
CA ALA A 15 3.37 -20.74 -54.69
C ALA A 15 2.91 -20.15 -53.35
N VAL A 16 2.23 -20.95 -52.54
CA VAL A 16 1.96 -20.63 -51.14
C VAL A 16 3.28 -20.77 -50.39
N ALA A 17 4.00 -19.66 -50.22
CA ALA A 17 5.07 -19.58 -49.25
C ALA A 17 4.42 -19.74 -47.86
N ALA A 18 4.60 -20.92 -47.26
CA ALA A 18 4.31 -21.14 -45.85
C ALA A 18 5.31 -20.32 -45.03
N GLY A 19 5.03 -19.03 -44.89
CA GLY A 19 5.71 -18.17 -43.95
C GLY A 19 5.39 -18.66 -42.55
N CYS A 20 6.38 -19.25 -41.87
CA CYS A 20 6.35 -19.33 -40.42
C CYS A 20 6.37 -17.89 -39.89
N SER A 21 5.19 -17.29 -39.73
CA SER A 21 5.07 -16.12 -38.88
C SER A 21 5.58 -16.51 -37.49
N PRO A 22 6.55 -15.79 -36.90
CA PRO A 22 6.93 -16.05 -35.52
C PRO A 22 5.66 -15.98 -34.66
N SER A 23 5.47 -16.98 -33.79
CA SER A 23 4.40 -16.96 -32.81
C SER A 23 4.43 -15.61 -32.09
N PRO A 24 3.28 -14.95 -31.86
CA PRO A 24 3.28 -13.72 -31.08
C PRO A 24 3.97 -13.98 -29.73
N PRO A 25 4.78 -13.03 -29.23
CA PRO A 25 5.41 -13.20 -27.93
C PRO A 25 4.33 -13.49 -26.88
N PRO A 26 4.63 -14.33 -25.88
CA PRO A 26 3.68 -14.59 -24.80
C PRO A 26 3.24 -13.25 -24.18
N PRO A 27 1.97 -13.12 -23.79
CA PRO A 27 1.48 -11.90 -23.16
C PRO A 27 2.33 -11.60 -21.92
N LYS A 28 2.70 -10.33 -21.73
CA LYS A 28 3.41 -9.88 -20.52
C LYS A 28 2.56 -10.20 -19.29
N PRO A 29 3.17 -10.58 -18.15
CA PRO A 29 2.42 -10.86 -16.94
C PRO A 29 1.71 -9.59 -16.47
N LYS A 30 0.58 -9.74 -15.79
CA LYS A 30 -0.05 -8.64 -15.06
C LYS A 30 0.51 -8.57 -13.64
N VAL A 31 0.42 -7.40 -13.02
CA VAL A 31 0.92 -7.17 -11.66
C VAL A 31 -0.21 -6.66 -10.77
N ALA A 32 -0.36 -7.25 -9.59
CA ALA A 32 -1.26 -6.79 -8.54
C ALA A 32 -0.45 -6.42 -7.28
N VAL A 33 -0.49 -5.15 -6.89
CA VAL A 33 0.16 -4.62 -5.69
C VAL A 33 -0.89 -4.42 -4.60
N ILE A 34 -0.74 -5.14 -3.50
CA ILE A 34 -1.59 -5.04 -2.32
C ILE A 34 -0.78 -4.36 -1.23
N GLY A 35 -1.03 -3.07 -1.02
CA GLY A 35 -0.44 -2.30 0.06
C GLY A 35 -1.23 -2.44 1.35
N LEU A 36 -0.55 -2.79 2.44
CA LEU A 36 -1.13 -2.88 3.78
C LEU A 36 -0.30 -2.00 4.72
N ASP A 37 -0.81 -0.82 5.05
CA ASP A 37 -0.14 0.18 5.89
C ASP A 37 0.16 -0.41 7.27
N GLY A 38 1.40 -0.32 7.75
CA GLY A 38 1.78 -0.81 9.09
C GLY A 38 1.68 -2.33 9.34
N LEU A 39 1.65 -3.16 8.29
CA LEU A 39 1.69 -4.63 8.41
C LEU A 39 3.06 -5.08 8.91
N SER A 40 3.08 -5.96 9.91
CA SER A 40 4.32 -6.35 10.59
C SER A 40 4.40 -7.85 10.82
N TRP A 41 5.57 -8.43 10.55
CA TRP A 41 5.90 -9.82 10.90
C TRP A 41 5.68 -10.12 12.39
N THR A 42 5.91 -9.13 13.27
CA THR A 42 5.63 -9.19 14.72
C THR A 42 4.23 -9.71 15.05
N PHE A 43 3.24 -9.37 14.23
CA PHE A 43 1.85 -9.79 14.42
C PHE A 43 1.42 -10.83 13.40
N LEU A 44 1.94 -10.77 12.17
CA LEU A 44 1.57 -11.68 11.09
C LEU A 44 1.97 -13.12 11.40
N ASP A 45 3.22 -13.36 11.84
CA ASP A 45 3.73 -14.72 12.06
C ASP A 45 2.97 -15.47 13.15
N PRO A 46 2.72 -14.90 14.35
CA PRO A 46 1.93 -15.60 15.37
C PRO A 46 0.51 -15.92 14.93
N LEU A 47 -0.11 -15.04 14.13
CA LEU A 47 -1.49 -15.23 13.67
C LEU A 47 -1.59 -16.30 12.57
N ILE A 48 -0.60 -16.39 11.68
CA ILE A 48 -0.49 -17.47 10.70
C ILE A 48 -0.22 -18.80 11.42
N ALA A 49 0.72 -18.82 12.36
CA ALA A 49 1.03 -20.02 13.15
C ALA A 49 -0.18 -20.54 13.95
N ALA A 50 -1.10 -19.64 14.34
CA ALA A 50 -2.37 -19.98 14.99
C ALA A 50 -3.50 -20.38 14.02
N GLY A 51 -3.24 -20.47 12.72
CA GLY A 51 -4.21 -20.83 11.68
C GLY A 51 -5.33 -19.80 11.50
N GLN A 52 -5.08 -18.52 11.84
CA GLN A 52 -6.12 -17.48 11.82
C GLN A 52 -6.18 -16.69 10.51
N LEU A 53 -5.17 -16.81 9.64
CA LEU A 53 -4.99 -16.00 8.43
C LEU A 53 -4.76 -16.90 7.18
N PRO A 54 -5.80 -17.60 6.71
CA PRO A 54 -5.66 -18.63 5.67
C PRO A 54 -5.30 -18.07 4.29
N ASN A 55 -5.65 -16.82 3.97
CA ASN A 55 -5.30 -16.24 2.67
C ASN A 55 -3.84 -15.78 2.64
N PHE A 56 -3.33 -15.23 3.74
CA PHE A 56 -1.91 -14.98 3.91
C PHE A 56 -1.12 -16.29 3.87
N GLU A 57 -1.52 -17.32 4.60
CA GLU A 57 -0.86 -18.64 4.54
C GLU A 57 -0.77 -19.16 3.10
N ARG A 58 -1.90 -19.15 2.36
CA ARG A 58 -1.94 -19.54 0.95
C ARG A 58 -1.10 -18.64 0.04
N LEU A 59 -1.04 -17.34 0.31
CA LEU A 59 -0.25 -16.40 -0.46
C LEU A 59 1.24 -16.63 -0.23
N LEU A 60 1.66 -16.81 1.02
CA LEU A 60 3.08 -16.91 1.40
C LEU A 60 3.66 -18.29 1.06
N ASP A 61 2.84 -19.34 0.98
CA ASP A 61 3.26 -20.65 0.49
C ASP A 61 3.85 -20.54 -0.93
N GLY A 62 5.14 -20.83 -1.08
CA GLY A 62 5.84 -20.69 -2.37
C GLY A 62 6.08 -19.24 -2.85
N ALA A 63 5.95 -18.24 -1.97
CA ALA A 63 6.30 -16.85 -2.29
C ALA A 63 7.78 -16.55 -1.98
N ALA A 64 8.36 -15.57 -2.68
CA ALA A 64 9.50 -14.85 -2.15
C ALA A 64 9.03 -13.93 -1.01
N THR A 65 9.66 -13.97 0.17
CA THR A 65 9.20 -13.20 1.34
C THR A 65 10.35 -12.53 2.04
N GLY A 66 10.13 -11.38 2.69
CA GLY A 66 11.19 -10.64 3.35
C GLY A 66 10.69 -9.57 4.30
N GLU A 67 11.62 -9.00 5.05
CA GLU A 67 11.45 -7.69 5.66
C GLU A 67 11.66 -6.62 4.59
N LEU A 68 10.85 -5.56 4.64
CA LEU A 68 11.01 -4.39 3.78
C LEU A 68 11.51 -3.22 4.61
N GLU A 69 12.75 -2.80 4.38
CA GLU A 69 13.39 -1.74 5.14
C GLU A 69 12.67 -0.40 4.89
N SER A 70 12.26 0.24 5.99
CA SER A 70 11.68 1.57 6.00
C SER A 70 12.76 2.63 6.30
N PHE A 71 12.44 3.90 6.10
CA PHE A 71 13.36 5.00 6.38
C PHE A 71 12.68 6.13 7.17
N ARG A 72 13.49 7.09 7.61
CA ARG A 72 12.99 8.28 8.32
C ARG A 72 13.00 9.51 7.40
N PRO A 73 11.99 10.39 7.51
CA PRO A 73 10.88 10.35 8.46
C PRO A 73 9.80 9.32 8.07
N THR A 74 9.38 8.50 9.05
CA THR A 74 8.41 7.41 8.84
C THR A 74 7.01 7.98 8.80
N ARG A 75 6.62 8.47 7.63
CA ARG A 75 5.34 9.12 7.35
C ARG A 75 4.73 8.48 6.11
N SER A 76 3.55 7.88 6.21
CA SER A 76 2.96 7.10 5.10
C SER A 76 2.90 7.89 3.77
N ALA A 77 2.62 9.21 3.78
CA ALA A 77 2.68 10.03 2.56
C ALA A 77 4.04 10.00 1.85
N ILE A 78 5.13 10.03 2.60
CA ILE A 78 6.49 9.98 2.07
C ILE A 78 6.80 8.56 1.60
N LEU A 79 6.61 7.58 2.50
CA LEU A 79 7.01 6.20 2.28
C LEU A 79 6.27 5.58 1.08
N TRP A 80 4.95 5.76 1.00
CA TRP A 80 4.16 5.24 -0.13
C TRP A 80 4.39 6.01 -1.44
N THR A 81 4.81 7.28 -1.38
CA THR A 81 5.30 7.98 -2.58
C THR A 81 6.63 7.41 -3.04
N SER A 82 7.53 7.08 -2.12
CA SER A 82 8.80 6.42 -2.42
C SER A 82 8.59 5.03 -3.03
N VAL A 83 7.67 4.23 -2.49
CA VAL A 83 7.25 2.94 -3.08
C VAL A 83 6.75 3.13 -4.51
N ALA A 84 5.90 4.13 -4.74
CA ALA A 84 5.31 4.38 -6.05
C ALA A 84 6.30 4.94 -7.09
N THR A 85 7.35 5.64 -6.67
CA THR A 85 8.28 6.33 -7.58
C THR A 85 9.64 5.65 -7.70
N GLY A 86 9.99 4.78 -6.75
CA GLY A 86 11.33 4.22 -6.60
C GLY A 86 12.40 5.26 -6.22
N LYS A 87 11.98 6.40 -5.64
CA LYS A 87 12.83 7.56 -5.37
C LYS A 87 12.72 8.03 -3.93
N THR A 88 13.75 8.72 -3.48
CA THR A 88 13.86 9.43 -2.21
C THR A 88 12.95 10.66 -2.15
N MET A 89 12.67 11.13 -0.93
CA MET A 89 11.81 12.30 -0.69
C MET A 89 12.35 13.59 -1.30
N GLU A 90 13.67 13.72 -1.38
CA GLU A 90 14.38 14.83 -2.02
C GLU A 90 14.10 14.86 -3.53
N LYS A 91 13.94 13.69 -4.17
CA LYS A 91 13.68 13.59 -5.61
C LYS A 91 12.20 13.68 -5.96
N HIS A 92 11.31 13.10 -5.17
CA HIS A 92 9.87 13.14 -5.45
C HIS A 92 9.15 14.34 -4.82
N GLY A 93 9.80 15.10 -3.93
CA GLY A 93 9.31 16.39 -3.43
C GLY A 93 8.23 16.31 -2.34
N ILE A 94 7.93 15.13 -1.82
CA ILE A 94 6.94 14.91 -0.74
C ILE A 94 7.72 14.66 0.54
N THR A 95 7.75 15.65 1.43
CA THR A 95 8.60 15.65 2.63
C THR A 95 7.82 15.64 3.95
N ASP A 96 6.49 15.78 3.90
CA ASP A 96 5.57 15.62 5.03
C ASP A 96 4.15 15.36 4.49
N PHE A 97 3.17 15.17 5.38
CA PHE A 97 1.75 15.19 5.03
C PHE A 97 1.21 16.62 4.84
N THR A 98 1.94 17.63 5.33
CA THR A 98 1.54 19.03 5.26
C THR A 98 2.66 19.95 4.81
N PHE A 99 2.30 21.11 4.28
CA PHE A 99 3.22 22.21 4.01
C PHE A 99 2.64 23.53 4.51
N VAL A 100 3.50 24.50 4.79
CA VAL A 100 3.09 25.88 5.03
C VAL A 100 3.17 26.62 3.70
N ASP A 101 2.09 27.33 3.33
CA ASP A 101 2.09 28.17 2.14
C ASP A 101 2.69 29.54 2.47
N GLU A 102 3.93 29.79 2.01
CA GLU A 102 4.60 31.09 2.20
C GLU A 102 4.02 32.20 1.30
N GLY A 103 3.14 31.85 0.35
CA GLY A 103 2.52 32.78 -0.60
C GLY A 103 1.22 33.41 -0.11
N ALA A 104 0.66 32.97 1.02
CA ALA A 104 -0.56 33.53 1.58
C ALA A 104 -0.32 35.00 1.97
N MET A 105 -0.91 35.92 1.19
CA MET A 105 -0.87 37.36 1.45
C MET A 105 -1.77 37.74 2.63
N GLU A 106 -1.56 37.18 3.82
CA GLU A 106 -2.14 37.65 5.09
C GLU A 106 -1.45 36.93 6.26
N GLU A 107 -1.41 37.56 7.45
CA GLU A 107 -0.58 37.26 8.63
C GLU A 107 -0.79 35.87 9.31
N ILE A 108 -1.25 34.83 8.60
CA ILE A 108 -1.51 33.50 9.13
C ILE A 108 -0.86 32.44 8.22
N GLU A 109 0.17 31.76 8.74
CA GLU A 109 0.73 30.53 8.15
C GLU A 109 -0.36 29.44 8.11
N GLU A 110 -0.99 29.23 6.94
CA GLU A 110 -2.03 28.20 6.81
C GLU A 110 -1.40 26.84 6.46
N VAL A 111 -1.60 25.85 7.33
CA VAL A 111 -1.11 24.47 7.13
C VAL A 111 -1.99 23.77 6.09
N ARG A 112 -1.42 23.41 4.95
CA ARG A 112 -2.09 22.73 3.83
C ARG A 112 -1.71 21.26 3.77
N LEU A 113 -2.60 20.42 3.23
CA LEU A 113 -2.31 19.00 2.98
C LEU A 113 -1.51 18.81 1.70
N VAL A 114 -0.54 17.90 1.73
CA VAL A 114 0.21 17.51 0.54
C VAL A 114 -0.68 16.69 -0.40
N THR A 115 -0.66 17.04 -1.68
CA THR A 115 -1.42 16.40 -2.76
C THR A 115 -0.49 15.87 -3.84
N GLY A 116 -1.02 15.02 -4.73
CA GLY A 116 -0.28 14.48 -5.87
C GLY A 116 0.33 15.57 -6.77
N MET A 117 -0.23 16.79 -6.73
CA MET A 117 0.20 17.94 -7.54
C MET A 117 1.57 18.48 -7.14
N ARG A 118 2.04 18.21 -5.92
CA ARG A 118 3.37 18.62 -5.45
C ARG A 118 4.48 17.65 -5.84
N ARG A 119 4.13 16.44 -6.27
CA ARG A 119 5.11 15.40 -6.61
C ARG A 119 5.88 15.77 -7.87
N THR A 120 7.20 15.65 -7.82
CA THR A 120 8.12 15.98 -8.93
C THR A 120 8.62 14.75 -9.69
N ALA A 121 8.18 13.56 -9.30
CA ALA A 121 8.56 12.29 -9.91
C ALA A 121 7.34 11.51 -10.41
N ALA A 122 7.50 10.83 -11.55
CA ALA A 122 6.48 9.92 -12.05
C ALA A 122 6.33 8.71 -11.14
N THR A 123 5.08 8.36 -10.86
CA THR A 123 4.72 7.12 -10.19
C THR A 123 4.69 5.96 -11.18
N ILE A 124 4.77 4.73 -10.67
CA ILE A 124 4.79 3.52 -11.48
C ILE A 124 3.57 3.41 -12.39
N TRP A 125 2.38 3.81 -11.93
CA TRP A 125 1.18 3.80 -12.77
C TRP A 125 1.15 4.90 -13.83
N GLU A 126 1.78 6.05 -13.59
CA GLU A 126 1.98 7.08 -14.63
C GLU A 126 2.96 6.58 -15.69
N ILE A 127 4.09 6.01 -15.27
CA ILE A 127 5.10 5.42 -16.16
C ILE A 127 4.48 4.33 -17.03
N LEU A 128 3.79 3.37 -16.43
CA LEU A 128 3.17 2.26 -17.15
C LEU A 128 2.03 2.76 -18.06
N GLY A 129 1.25 3.75 -17.61
CA GLY A 129 0.24 4.38 -18.45
C GLY A 129 0.82 5.02 -19.72
N GLU A 130 1.94 5.74 -19.60
CA GLU A 130 2.67 6.32 -20.75
C GLU A 130 3.24 5.24 -21.70
N LEU A 131 3.65 4.10 -21.14
CA LEU A 131 4.10 2.93 -21.91
C LEU A 131 2.95 2.12 -22.53
N GLY A 132 1.70 2.53 -22.32
CA GLY A 132 0.50 1.93 -22.93
C GLY A 132 -0.15 0.81 -22.12
N TYR A 133 0.32 0.53 -20.90
CA TYR A 133 -0.30 -0.43 -20.00
C TYR A 133 -1.59 0.12 -19.41
N SER A 134 -2.58 -0.76 -19.22
CA SER A 134 -3.76 -0.43 -18.44
C SER A 134 -3.44 -0.42 -16.95
N VAL A 135 -3.89 0.59 -16.21
CA VAL A 135 -3.60 0.76 -14.78
C VAL A 135 -4.87 1.01 -13.97
N GLY A 136 -4.92 0.44 -12.77
CA GLY A 136 -5.98 0.63 -11.80
C GLY A 136 -5.42 0.88 -10.41
N VAL A 137 -5.64 2.06 -9.86
CA VAL A 137 -5.13 2.46 -8.54
C VAL A 137 -6.28 2.77 -7.61
N VAL A 138 -6.26 2.25 -6.38
CA VAL A 138 -7.32 2.47 -5.38
C VAL A 138 -6.73 2.89 -4.03
N ASN A 139 -7.08 4.09 -3.58
CA ASN A 139 -6.77 4.61 -2.25
C ASN A 139 -5.27 4.69 -1.94
N TRP A 140 -4.44 4.88 -2.96
CA TRP A 140 -3.00 5.06 -2.75
C TRP A 140 -2.70 6.45 -2.20
N TRP A 141 -1.81 6.56 -1.21
CA TRP A 141 -1.49 7.85 -0.57
C TRP A 141 -1.00 8.91 -1.56
N VAL A 142 -1.41 10.17 -1.33
CA VAL A 142 -0.98 11.34 -2.13
C VAL A 142 -1.37 11.20 -3.60
N THR A 143 -2.58 10.69 -3.86
CA THR A 143 -3.14 10.55 -5.22
C THR A 143 -4.34 11.43 -5.49
N HIS A 144 -4.82 12.18 -4.50
CA HIS A 144 -5.72 13.30 -4.75
C HIS A 144 -4.97 14.52 -5.31
N PRO A 145 -5.52 15.25 -6.29
CA PRO A 145 -6.68 14.90 -7.09
C PRO A 145 -6.39 13.71 -8.02
N ALA A 146 -7.40 12.89 -8.32
CA ALA A 146 -7.27 11.74 -9.21
C ALA A 146 -6.84 12.19 -10.62
N THR A 147 -5.56 11.97 -10.93
CA THR A 147 -4.99 12.38 -12.23
C THR A 147 -5.37 11.41 -13.35
N PRO A 148 -5.38 11.88 -14.62
CA PRO A 148 -5.59 11.01 -15.76
C PRO A 148 -4.56 9.88 -15.85
N VAL A 149 -5.05 8.66 -16.03
CA VAL A 149 -4.24 7.45 -16.24
C VAL A 149 -4.86 6.59 -17.34
N ASN A 150 -4.11 5.65 -17.93
CA ASN A 150 -4.66 4.68 -18.87
C ASN A 150 -5.49 3.61 -18.13
N GLY A 151 -6.67 3.95 -17.65
CA GLY A 151 -7.53 3.07 -16.87
C GLY A 151 -8.29 3.85 -15.81
N TYR A 152 -8.11 3.52 -14.52
CA TYR A 152 -8.80 4.19 -13.43
C TYR A 152 -7.89 4.52 -12.24
N LEU A 153 -8.24 5.59 -11.54
CA LEU A 153 -7.60 6.00 -10.29
C LEU A 153 -8.68 6.44 -9.32
N VAL A 154 -8.74 5.82 -8.15
CA VAL A 154 -9.54 6.24 -6.99
C VAL A 154 -8.57 6.79 -5.95
N SER A 155 -8.70 8.07 -5.61
CA SER A 155 -7.75 8.75 -4.72
C SER A 155 -7.85 8.33 -3.26
N ASP A 156 -6.92 8.78 -2.43
CA ASP A 156 -6.85 8.55 -0.97
C ASP A 156 -7.88 9.33 -0.13
N ARG A 157 -8.84 10.02 -0.77
CA ARG A 157 -9.89 10.82 -0.10
C ARG A 157 -11.15 10.02 0.24
N LEU A 158 -11.11 8.69 0.18
CA LEU A 158 -12.29 7.85 0.43
C LEU A 158 -12.91 8.03 1.82
N LYS A 159 -12.15 8.39 2.86
CA LYS A 159 -12.72 8.63 4.19
C LYS A 159 -13.69 9.82 4.21
N ALA A 160 -13.40 10.85 3.41
CA ALA A 160 -14.20 12.07 3.34
C ALA A 160 -15.66 11.79 2.94
N VAL A 161 -15.87 10.80 2.08
CA VAL A 161 -17.20 10.45 1.54
C VAL A 161 -18.00 9.49 2.42
N MET A 162 -17.50 9.15 3.63
CA MET A 162 -18.22 8.31 4.62
C MET A 162 -19.40 9.02 5.29
N ASN A 163 -19.39 10.35 5.39
CA ASN A 163 -20.37 11.15 6.12
C ASN A 163 -21.42 11.74 5.17
N ARG A 164 -22.42 10.92 4.80
CA ARG A 164 -23.54 11.36 3.95
C ARG A 164 -24.57 12.20 4.71
N GLU A 165 -24.32 13.50 4.80
CA GLU A 165 -25.33 14.56 4.60
C GLU A 165 -24.81 15.66 3.67
N ALA A 166 -23.50 15.91 3.66
CA ALA A 166 -22.86 16.71 2.64
C ALA A 166 -22.30 15.79 1.54
N VAL A 167 -22.84 15.89 0.33
CA VAL A 167 -21.96 15.78 -0.84
C VAL A 167 -21.06 17.00 -0.74
N VAL A 168 -19.99 16.90 0.05
CA VAL A 168 -18.80 17.67 -0.26
C VAL A 168 -18.40 17.10 -1.61
N GLU A 169 -18.51 17.93 -2.65
CA GLU A 169 -17.85 17.63 -3.91
C GLU A 169 -16.38 17.43 -3.52
N GLU A 170 -15.93 16.18 -3.49
CA GLU A 170 -14.52 15.86 -3.69
C GLU A 170 -14.38 15.79 -5.21
N PRO A 171 -14.31 16.95 -5.92
CA PRO A 171 -14.02 16.93 -7.34
C PRO A 171 -12.70 16.17 -7.48
N ASP A 172 -12.61 15.34 -8.50
CA ASP A 172 -11.42 14.51 -8.72
C ASP A 172 -11.17 13.46 -7.62
N LEU A 173 -12.21 12.96 -6.93
CA LEU A 173 -12.08 11.73 -6.13
C LEU A 173 -11.65 10.54 -6.99
N VAL A 174 -12.14 10.48 -8.23
CA VAL A 174 -11.89 9.39 -9.17
C VAL A 174 -11.58 9.89 -10.58
N TYR A 175 -10.77 9.12 -11.30
CA TYR A 175 -10.58 9.20 -12.74
C TYR A 175 -10.99 7.88 -13.40
N PRO A 176 -11.70 7.90 -14.55
CA PRO A 176 -12.32 9.09 -15.14
C PRO A 176 -13.50 9.59 -14.27
N PRO A 177 -13.87 10.89 -14.29
CA PRO A 177 -14.89 11.43 -13.38
C PRO A 177 -16.26 10.70 -13.42
N MET A 178 -16.65 10.20 -14.60
CA MET A 178 -17.87 9.41 -14.80
C MET A 178 -17.90 8.10 -14.00
N LEU A 179 -16.75 7.59 -13.56
CA LEU A 179 -16.66 6.40 -12.72
C LEU A 179 -17.34 6.61 -11.36
N LEU A 180 -17.44 7.86 -10.88
CA LEU A 180 -18.05 8.14 -9.58
C LEU A 180 -19.53 7.72 -9.54
N ALA A 181 -20.28 7.95 -10.61
CA ALA A 181 -21.69 7.57 -10.69
C ALA A 181 -21.87 6.05 -10.56
N GLU A 182 -20.90 5.27 -11.02
CA GLU A 182 -20.89 3.82 -10.93
C GLU A 182 -20.54 3.33 -9.51
N LEU A 183 -19.60 4.00 -8.83
CA LEU A 183 -19.10 3.58 -7.52
C LEU A 183 -19.93 4.13 -6.35
N ALA A 184 -20.59 5.27 -6.52
CA ALA A 184 -21.40 5.94 -5.49
C ALA A 184 -22.51 5.07 -4.85
N PRO A 185 -23.18 4.13 -5.56
CA PRO A 185 -24.11 3.19 -4.93
C PRO A 185 -23.46 2.29 -3.87
N MET A 186 -22.14 2.08 -3.93
CA MET A 186 -21.38 1.25 -2.98
C MET A 186 -20.78 2.04 -1.82
N PHE A 187 -21.00 3.35 -1.71
CA PHE A 187 -20.55 4.12 -0.55
C PHE A 187 -21.02 3.47 0.76
N VAL A 188 -20.13 3.45 1.74
CA VAL A 188 -20.35 2.75 3.00
C VAL A 188 -20.95 3.73 4.00
N SER A 189 -22.14 3.42 4.51
CA SER A 189 -22.75 4.19 5.59
C SER A 189 -22.13 3.85 6.94
N GLN A 190 -22.31 4.72 7.93
CA GLN A 190 -21.90 4.46 9.32
C GLN A 190 -22.49 3.14 9.86
N THR A 191 -23.73 2.80 9.50
CA THR A 191 -24.37 1.53 9.85
C THR A 191 -23.68 0.34 9.22
N ARG A 192 -23.28 0.44 7.95
CA ARG A 192 -22.56 -0.62 7.24
C ARG A 192 -21.15 -0.79 7.79
N ALA A 193 -20.44 0.29 8.08
CA ALA A 193 -19.15 0.26 8.77
C ALA A 193 -19.26 -0.42 10.15
N HIS A 194 -20.29 -0.08 10.94
CA HIS A 194 -20.54 -0.75 12.22
C HIS A 194 -20.81 -2.25 12.09
N ARG A 195 -21.53 -2.68 11.04
CA ARG A 195 -21.75 -4.11 10.75
C ARG A 195 -20.43 -4.81 10.39
N THR A 196 -19.59 -4.16 9.59
CA THR A 196 -18.24 -4.66 9.30
C THR A 196 -17.44 -4.83 10.58
N MET A 197 -17.40 -3.81 11.46
CA MET A 197 -16.70 -3.91 12.75
C MET A 197 -17.15 -5.13 13.56
N ARG A 198 -18.46 -5.42 13.61
CA ARG A 198 -19.00 -6.60 14.31
C ARG A 198 -18.65 -7.92 13.63
N THR A 199 -18.50 -7.94 12.31
CA THR A 199 -18.20 -9.17 11.55
C THR A 199 -16.77 -9.64 11.82
N TYR A 200 -15.86 -8.70 12.04
CA TYR A 200 -14.44 -8.96 12.29
C TYR A 200 -14.06 -8.80 13.76
N ASP A 201 -15.05 -8.68 14.67
CA ASP A 201 -14.83 -8.53 16.11
C ASP A 201 -13.95 -7.33 16.52
N PHE A 202 -14.00 -6.23 15.76
CA PHE A 202 -13.36 -4.99 16.19
C PHE A 202 -13.96 -4.48 17.51
N PRO A 203 -13.13 -3.90 18.39
CA PRO A 203 -13.62 -3.31 19.63
C PRO A 203 -14.58 -2.17 19.33
N ARG A 204 -15.70 -2.13 20.08
CA ARG A 204 -16.62 -1.01 20.01
C ARG A 204 -16.10 0.13 20.86
N TYR A 205 -16.13 1.34 20.31
CA TYR A 205 -15.86 2.54 21.08
C TYR A 205 -16.68 2.57 22.37
N SER A 206 -16.00 2.89 23.46
CA SER A 206 -16.56 3.20 24.77
C SER A 206 -15.75 4.36 25.31
N ARG A 207 -16.43 5.48 25.60
CA ARG A 207 -15.81 6.67 26.19
C ARG A 207 -15.10 6.32 27.50
N GLU A 208 -15.77 5.56 28.37
CA GLU A 208 -15.18 5.09 29.64
C GLU A 208 -13.89 4.30 29.40
N ARG A 209 -13.88 3.36 28.45
CA ARG A 209 -12.65 2.61 28.10
C ARG A 209 -11.60 3.52 27.48
N ALA A 210 -11.98 4.47 26.64
CA ALA A 210 -11.06 5.40 26.00
C ALA A 210 -10.36 6.28 27.06
N GLU A 211 -11.13 6.83 28.00
CA GLU A 211 -10.65 7.59 29.14
C GLU A 211 -9.76 6.71 30.05
N ALA A 212 -10.20 5.50 30.38
CA ALA A 212 -9.43 4.61 31.25
C ALA A 212 -8.10 4.13 30.63
N MET A 213 -8.10 3.75 29.35
CA MET A 213 -6.95 3.12 28.68
C MET A 213 -5.98 4.13 28.06
N TYR A 214 -6.45 5.33 27.72
CA TYR A 214 -5.70 6.29 26.93
C TYR A 214 -5.82 7.74 27.43
N ALA A 215 -6.22 7.98 28.69
CA ALA A 215 -6.25 9.34 29.28
C ALA A 215 -4.93 10.12 29.07
N THR A 216 -3.81 9.42 29.06
CA THR A 216 -2.48 10.03 28.86
C THR A 216 -2.07 10.12 27.38
N SER A 217 -2.94 9.73 26.45
CA SER A 217 -2.71 9.74 25.00
C SER A 217 -3.97 10.17 24.23
N PRO A 218 -4.26 11.49 24.15
CA PRO A 218 -5.39 12.03 23.38
C PRO A 218 -5.40 11.57 21.91
N ALA A 219 -4.21 11.43 21.33
CA ALA A 219 -4.01 10.90 19.99
C ALA A 219 -4.59 9.48 19.80
N SER A 220 -4.27 8.55 20.70
CA SER A 220 -4.83 7.18 20.67
C SER A 220 -6.34 7.17 20.96
N GLN A 221 -6.82 8.08 21.83
CA GLN A 221 -8.26 8.22 22.07
C GLN A 221 -9.01 8.61 20.80
N ASN A 222 -8.51 9.61 20.07
CA ASN A 222 -9.14 10.09 18.84
C ASN A 222 -9.18 8.98 17.77
N LEU A 223 -8.07 8.24 17.59
CA LEU A 223 -8.05 7.10 16.65
C LEU A 223 -9.04 6.00 17.03
N TYR A 224 -9.15 5.69 18.32
CA TYR A 224 -10.12 4.71 18.80
C TYR A 224 -11.57 5.17 18.58
N GLU A 225 -11.86 6.45 18.78
CA GLU A 225 -13.17 7.05 18.48
C GLU A 225 -13.49 7.00 16.98
N ARG A 226 -12.49 7.24 16.14
CA ARG A 226 -12.61 7.26 14.67
C ARG A 226 -12.42 5.90 14.00
N LEU A 227 -12.16 4.82 14.74
CA LEU A 227 -11.96 3.47 14.17
C LEU A 227 -13.08 3.09 13.18
N ARG A 228 -14.34 3.46 13.48
CA ARG A 228 -15.48 3.17 12.60
C ARG A 228 -15.35 3.80 11.21
N SER A 229 -14.86 5.03 11.09
CA SER A 229 -14.72 5.69 9.79
C SER A 229 -13.58 5.09 8.99
N TYR A 230 -12.47 4.66 9.63
CA TYR A 230 -11.40 3.91 8.96
C TYR A 230 -11.86 2.54 8.46
N VAL A 231 -12.61 1.78 9.28
CA VAL A 231 -13.22 0.52 8.82
C VAL A 231 -14.20 0.77 7.65
N GLY A 232 -14.89 1.91 7.65
CA GLY A 232 -15.74 2.33 6.56
C GLY A 232 -14.97 2.64 5.27
N GLN A 233 -13.88 3.41 5.38
CA GLN A 233 -12.96 3.71 4.28
C GLN A 233 -12.43 2.42 3.65
N ASP A 234 -11.82 1.54 4.44
CA ASP A 234 -11.21 0.31 3.92
C ASP A 234 -12.27 -0.67 3.40
N ARG A 235 -13.53 -0.58 3.88
CA ARG A 235 -14.65 -1.29 3.25
C ARG A 235 -14.97 -0.78 1.86
N MET A 236 -14.86 0.52 1.61
CA MET A 236 -14.98 1.07 0.25
C MET A 236 -13.82 0.62 -0.61
N VAL A 237 -12.57 0.68 -0.12
CA VAL A 237 -11.39 0.16 -0.84
C VAL A 237 -11.65 -1.27 -1.30
N LYS A 238 -12.07 -2.13 -0.38
CA LYS A 238 -12.37 -3.54 -0.63
C LYS A 238 -13.51 -3.74 -1.65
N ASP A 239 -14.66 -3.10 -1.43
CA ASP A 239 -15.82 -3.24 -2.31
C ASP A 239 -15.55 -2.71 -3.73
N TRP A 240 -14.86 -1.57 -3.84
CA TRP A 240 -14.57 -0.93 -5.12
C TRP A 240 -13.48 -1.66 -5.88
N SER A 241 -12.43 -2.12 -5.20
CA SER A 241 -11.40 -2.98 -5.80
C SER A 241 -12.01 -4.25 -6.39
N ARG A 242 -12.86 -4.95 -5.62
CA ARG A 242 -13.55 -6.16 -6.09
C ARG A 242 -14.42 -5.87 -7.32
N HIS A 243 -15.18 -4.79 -7.28
CA HIS A 243 -16.06 -4.40 -8.39
C HIS A 243 -15.25 -4.06 -9.65
N LEU A 244 -14.18 -3.27 -9.52
CA LEU A 244 -13.34 -2.85 -10.64
C LEU A 244 -12.56 -4.02 -11.24
N LEU A 245 -11.98 -4.91 -10.42
CA LEU A 245 -11.31 -6.13 -10.89
C LEU A 245 -12.27 -7.06 -11.61
N ALA A 246 -13.51 -7.20 -11.14
CA ALA A 246 -14.52 -8.05 -11.79
C ALA A 246 -14.93 -7.53 -13.18
N LYS A 247 -14.78 -6.23 -13.47
CA LYS A 247 -15.01 -5.68 -14.83
C LYS A 247 -13.85 -5.96 -15.77
N GLY A 248 -12.65 -6.13 -15.23
CA GLY A 248 -11.44 -6.40 -15.98
C GLY A 248 -10.22 -6.02 -15.18
N GLN A 249 -9.33 -6.98 -14.97
CA GLN A 249 -8.05 -6.71 -14.32
C GLN A 249 -7.16 -5.86 -15.26
N PRO A 250 -6.70 -4.68 -14.81
CA PRO A 250 -5.68 -3.90 -15.52
C PRO A 250 -4.32 -4.62 -15.52
N ASP A 251 -3.38 -4.18 -16.35
CA ASP A 251 -2.02 -4.73 -16.37
C ASP A 251 -1.26 -4.42 -15.08
N LEU A 252 -1.51 -3.25 -14.47
CA LEU A 252 -1.17 -2.96 -13.08
C LEU A 252 -2.43 -2.67 -12.27
N PHE A 253 -2.70 -3.48 -11.25
CA PHE A 253 -3.64 -3.16 -10.18
C PHE A 253 -2.87 -2.80 -8.92
N ALA A 254 -3.23 -1.71 -8.23
CA ALA A 254 -2.60 -1.31 -6.97
C ALA A 254 -3.66 -0.77 -5.99
N ALA A 255 -3.66 -1.26 -4.75
CA ALA A 255 -4.59 -0.78 -3.73
C ALA A 255 -3.96 -0.75 -2.34
N ILE A 256 -4.31 0.24 -1.51
CA ILE A 256 -3.83 0.36 -0.12
C ILE A 256 -4.97 0.28 0.89
N MET A 257 -4.78 -0.53 1.94
CA MET A 257 -5.58 -0.52 3.17
C MET A 257 -4.81 0.11 4.32
N ARG A 258 -5.53 0.78 5.23
CA ARG A 258 -4.95 1.51 6.37
C ARG A 258 -5.22 0.86 7.72
N ILE A 259 -6.16 -0.09 7.79
CA ILE A 259 -6.69 -0.57 9.06
C ILE A 259 -5.65 -1.25 9.95
N THR A 260 -4.62 -1.87 9.36
CA THR A 260 -3.53 -2.52 10.10
C THR A 260 -2.69 -1.51 10.89
N ASP A 261 -2.27 -0.41 10.27
CA ASP A 261 -1.57 0.70 10.95
C ASP A 261 -2.46 1.39 11.99
N VAL A 262 -3.64 1.86 11.56
CA VAL A 262 -4.57 2.62 12.41
C VAL A 262 -4.88 1.83 13.68
N PHE A 263 -5.15 0.52 13.53
CA PHE A 263 -5.48 -0.32 14.66
C PHE A 263 -4.26 -0.62 15.53
N ALA A 264 -3.06 -0.78 14.96
CA ALA A 264 -1.85 -1.07 15.74
C ALA A 264 -1.47 0.04 16.72
N HIS A 265 -1.81 1.31 16.44
CA HIS A 265 -1.54 2.46 17.32
C HIS A 265 -2.15 2.34 18.73
N PHE A 266 -3.33 1.71 18.83
CA PHE A 266 -4.06 1.62 20.09
C PHE A 266 -4.45 0.18 20.44
N GLY A 267 -4.64 -0.67 19.43
CA GLY A 267 -5.16 -2.02 19.51
C GLY A 267 -4.45 -2.92 20.51
N TYR A 268 -3.15 -2.72 20.72
CA TYR A 268 -2.35 -3.60 21.59
C TYR A 268 -2.82 -3.55 23.05
N ARG A 269 -3.50 -2.48 23.46
CA ARG A 269 -4.07 -2.36 24.80
C ARG A 269 -5.34 -3.21 25.01
N PHE A 270 -5.90 -3.80 23.95
CA PHE A 270 -6.97 -4.81 24.06
C PHE A 270 -6.44 -6.23 24.29
N ALA A 271 -5.11 -6.42 24.34
CA ALA A 271 -4.52 -7.68 24.74
C ALA A 271 -4.84 -8.00 26.21
N ASP A 272 -4.59 -9.25 26.62
CA ASP A 272 -4.92 -9.74 27.95
C ASP A 272 -4.37 -8.81 29.05
N ARG A 273 -5.28 -8.29 29.88
CA ARG A 273 -4.98 -7.25 30.87
C ARG A 273 -4.00 -7.74 31.93
N GLU A 274 -4.20 -8.96 32.43
CA GLU A 274 -3.35 -9.55 33.46
C GLU A 274 -1.92 -9.73 32.93
N THR A 275 -1.79 -10.19 31.68
CA THR A 275 -0.50 -10.32 31.01
C THR A 275 0.18 -8.97 30.80
N LEU A 276 -0.55 -7.95 30.33
CA LEU A 276 0.00 -6.61 30.15
C LEU A 276 0.46 -6.00 31.49
N GLU A 277 -0.36 -6.07 32.54
CA GLU A 277 -0.03 -5.53 33.86
C GLU A 277 1.19 -6.23 34.48
N ARG A 278 1.39 -7.52 34.19
CA ARG A 278 2.57 -8.28 34.62
C ARG A 278 3.82 -7.94 33.81
N MET A 279 3.74 -7.96 32.48
CA MET A 279 4.92 -7.92 31.61
C MET A 279 5.41 -6.50 31.30
N VAL A 280 4.50 -5.52 31.11
CA VAL A 280 4.88 -4.16 30.69
C VAL A 280 5.78 -3.44 31.71
N PRO A 281 5.53 -3.50 33.03
CA PRO A 281 6.43 -2.89 34.01
C PRO A 281 7.82 -3.53 34.00
N GLU A 282 7.91 -4.85 33.86
CA GLU A 282 9.20 -5.56 33.76
C GLU A 282 10.01 -5.12 32.54
N ILE A 283 9.35 -4.95 31.40
CA ILE A 283 9.96 -4.48 30.15
C ILE A 283 10.37 -2.99 30.28
N THR A 284 9.55 -2.17 30.93
CA THR A 284 9.75 -0.70 31.00
C THR A 284 10.83 -0.30 32.00
N VAL A 285 10.83 -0.88 33.20
CA VAL A 285 11.80 -0.57 34.27
C VAL A 285 13.23 -0.95 33.85
N ARG A 286 13.39 -2.07 33.16
CA ARG A 286 14.68 -2.57 32.67
C ARG A 286 15.29 -1.72 31.55
N ARG A 287 14.51 -0.83 30.93
CA ARG A 287 14.99 0.12 29.92
C ARG A 287 15.63 1.38 30.52
N LEU A 288 15.30 1.78 31.76
CA LEU A 288 15.82 3.02 32.34
C LEU A 288 17.25 2.87 32.92
N THR A 289 17.82 1.66 32.90
CA THR A 289 19.12 1.31 33.49
C THR A 289 20.11 0.84 32.41
N HIS A 290 20.48 1.70 31.45
CA HIS A 290 21.33 1.26 30.33
C HIS A 290 22.84 1.32 30.62
N SER A 291 23.44 0.12 30.74
CA SER A 291 24.68 -0.30 30.06
C SER A 291 24.86 -1.84 29.99
N ASP A 292 23.99 -2.65 30.59
CA ASP A 292 24.16 -4.12 30.70
C ASP A 292 23.56 -4.91 29.51
N ALA A 293 24.35 -5.78 28.89
CA ALA A 293 23.93 -6.65 27.78
C ALA A 293 22.90 -7.73 28.21
N ALA A 294 23.01 -8.27 29.42
CA ALA A 294 22.09 -9.29 29.93
C ALA A 294 20.68 -8.73 30.16
N VAL A 295 20.58 -7.46 30.56
CA VAL A 295 19.30 -6.76 30.70
C VAL A 295 18.63 -6.58 29.34
N ARG A 296 19.41 -6.25 28.30
CA ARG A 296 18.94 -6.11 26.92
C ARG A 296 18.41 -7.42 26.35
N GLU A 297 19.14 -8.52 26.52
CA GLU A 297 18.75 -9.86 26.06
C GLU A 297 17.47 -10.33 26.75
N ARG A 298 17.39 -10.18 28.08
CA ARG A 298 16.19 -10.56 28.83
C ARG A 298 14.97 -9.71 28.46
N THR A 299 15.17 -8.42 28.17
CA THR A 299 14.08 -7.54 27.71
C THR A 299 13.57 -7.98 26.34
N ALA A 300 14.47 -8.35 25.42
CA ALA A 300 14.09 -8.90 24.12
C ALA A 300 13.28 -10.19 24.26
N ALA A 301 13.72 -11.13 25.11
CA ALA A 301 12.98 -12.37 25.37
C ALA A 301 11.56 -12.12 25.91
N LEU A 302 11.38 -11.16 26.82
CA LEU A 302 10.05 -10.78 27.32
C LEU A 302 9.17 -10.16 26.23
N VAL A 303 9.75 -9.39 25.31
CA VAL A 303 9.01 -8.84 24.17
C VAL A 303 8.57 -9.96 23.23
N GLU A 304 9.44 -10.94 22.96
CA GLU A 304 9.07 -12.12 22.16
C GLU A 304 7.94 -12.94 22.77
N GLU A 305 7.91 -13.09 24.11
CA GLU A 305 6.78 -13.72 24.81
C GLU A 305 5.49 -12.88 24.73
N LEU A 306 5.61 -11.55 24.68
CA LEU A 306 4.47 -10.63 24.59
C LEU A 306 3.87 -10.57 23.19
N ASN A 307 4.68 -10.76 22.14
CA ASN A 307 4.28 -10.60 20.75
C ASN A 307 3.02 -11.42 20.39
N PRO A 308 2.92 -12.75 20.67
CA PRO A 308 1.72 -13.53 20.35
C PRO A 308 0.45 -13.06 21.09
N VAL A 309 0.60 -12.58 22.32
CA VAL A 309 -0.53 -12.08 23.13
C VAL A 309 -1.09 -10.80 22.52
N VAL A 310 -0.21 -9.92 22.05
CA VAL A 310 -0.61 -8.69 21.36
C VAL A 310 -1.10 -8.96 19.94
N ALA A 311 -0.50 -9.90 19.23
CA ALA A 311 -0.95 -10.33 17.90
C ALA A 311 -2.42 -10.80 17.93
N ASN A 312 -2.82 -11.54 18.95
CA ASN A 312 -4.23 -11.92 19.14
C ASN A 312 -5.17 -10.71 19.29
N ALA A 313 -4.72 -9.63 19.94
CA ALA A 313 -5.50 -8.39 20.02
C ALA A 313 -5.58 -7.68 18.66
N MET A 314 -4.60 -7.88 17.76
CA MET A 314 -4.56 -7.31 16.41
C MET A 314 -5.47 -8.05 15.43
N LEU A 315 -5.94 -9.23 15.81
CA LEU A 315 -6.62 -10.17 14.94
C LEU A 315 -7.78 -9.57 14.12
N PRO A 316 -8.65 -8.67 14.65
CA PRO A 316 -9.69 -8.03 13.85
C PRO A 316 -9.18 -7.34 12.58
N ALA A 317 -8.11 -6.55 12.70
CA ALA A 317 -7.52 -5.84 11.57
C ALA A 317 -6.80 -6.78 10.60
N TYR A 318 -6.09 -7.79 11.13
CA TYR A 318 -5.35 -8.75 10.32
C TYR A 318 -6.28 -9.71 9.57
N LYS A 319 -7.40 -10.15 10.16
CA LYS A 319 -8.46 -10.90 9.47
C LYS A 319 -9.11 -10.06 8.36
N TYR A 320 -9.28 -8.77 8.59
CA TYR A 320 -9.82 -7.87 7.56
C TYR A 320 -8.90 -7.77 6.34
N ALA A 321 -7.59 -7.61 6.58
CA ALA A 321 -6.56 -7.60 5.55
C ALA A 321 -6.43 -8.97 4.84
N ASP A 322 -6.50 -10.08 5.59
CA ASP A 322 -6.48 -11.45 5.05
C ASP A 322 -7.62 -11.67 4.04
N ASP A 323 -8.85 -11.28 4.41
CA ASP A 323 -9.98 -11.40 3.49
C ASP A 323 -9.83 -10.50 2.26
N PHE A 324 -9.22 -9.31 2.39
CA PHE A 324 -8.94 -8.47 1.23
C PHE A 324 -7.95 -9.13 0.27
N ILE A 325 -6.87 -9.72 0.80
CA ILE A 325 -5.94 -10.55 0.01
C ILE A 325 -6.71 -11.67 -0.69
N GLY A 326 -7.56 -12.39 0.05
CA GLY A 326 -8.39 -13.45 -0.50
C GLY A 326 -9.25 -12.98 -1.68
N GLU A 327 -9.93 -11.84 -1.54
CA GLU A 327 -10.79 -11.27 -2.58
C GLU A 327 -10.01 -10.77 -3.80
N VAL A 328 -8.84 -10.14 -3.62
CA VAL A 328 -7.98 -9.74 -4.73
C VAL A 328 -7.46 -10.97 -5.47
N LEU A 329 -6.91 -11.95 -4.74
CA LEU A 329 -6.40 -13.20 -5.32
C LEU A 329 -7.47 -13.98 -6.08
N ALA A 330 -8.74 -13.90 -5.67
CA ALA A 330 -9.85 -14.54 -6.37
C ALA A 330 -10.30 -13.78 -7.63
N ALA A 331 -10.00 -12.48 -7.73
CA ALA A 331 -10.47 -11.61 -8.80
C ALA A 331 -9.43 -11.35 -9.91
N ILE A 332 -8.14 -11.53 -9.62
CA ILE A 332 -7.06 -11.36 -10.60
C ILE A 332 -6.83 -12.64 -11.43
N ASP A 333 -6.20 -12.48 -12.59
CA ASP A 333 -5.74 -13.57 -13.43
C ASP A 333 -4.70 -14.42 -12.67
N PRO A 334 -4.84 -15.76 -12.62
CA PRO A 334 -3.90 -16.65 -11.93
C PRO A 334 -2.44 -16.57 -12.43
N SER A 335 -2.21 -16.04 -13.64
CA SER A 335 -0.88 -15.78 -14.20
C SER A 335 -0.28 -14.42 -13.77
N SER A 336 -0.97 -13.67 -12.92
CA SER A 336 -0.47 -12.41 -12.38
C SER A 336 0.65 -12.62 -11.37
N ILE A 337 1.57 -11.67 -11.32
CA ILE A 337 2.49 -11.49 -10.21
C ILE A 337 1.79 -10.65 -9.14
N VAL A 338 1.72 -11.17 -7.92
CA VAL A 338 1.16 -10.49 -6.75
C VAL A 338 2.30 -10.02 -5.87
N ILE A 339 2.26 -8.76 -5.47
CA ILE A 339 3.21 -8.14 -4.55
C ILE A 339 2.43 -7.61 -3.35
N VAL A 340 2.66 -8.17 -2.16
CA VAL A 340 2.23 -7.56 -0.90
C VAL A 340 3.35 -6.69 -0.37
N VAL A 341 3.02 -5.45 -0.02
CA VAL A 341 3.96 -4.44 0.45
C VAL A 341 3.41 -3.78 1.70
N SER A 342 4.28 -3.49 2.66
CA SER A 342 4.01 -2.58 3.77
C SER A 342 5.16 -1.60 3.94
N ASP A 343 4.83 -0.34 4.15
CA ASP A 343 5.77 0.76 4.26
C ASP A 343 6.60 0.75 5.55
N HIS A 344 6.03 0.21 6.62
CA HIS A 344 6.71 -0.02 7.90
C HIS A 344 5.99 -1.09 8.72
N GLY A 345 6.63 -1.54 9.79
CA GLY A 345 6.04 -2.44 10.78
C GLY A 345 5.79 -1.77 12.13
N PHE A 346 5.43 -2.60 13.11
CA PHE A 346 5.30 -2.22 14.52
C PHE A 346 6.14 -3.16 15.36
N ALA A 347 6.76 -2.61 16.39
CA ALA A 347 7.48 -3.38 17.41
C ALA A 347 7.20 -2.76 18.78
N TRP A 348 7.85 -3.23 19.84
CA TRP A 348 7.72 -2.64 21.17
C TRP A 348 8.68 -1.44 21.37
N ALA A 349 8.19 -0.25 21.71
CA ALA A 349 8.98 0.92 22.11
C ALA A 349 8.31 1.69 23.26
N GLY A 350 9.10 2.03 24.28
CA GLY A 350 8.72 3.09 25.23
C GLY A 350 7.45 2.84 26.03
N GLY A 351 7.07 1.58 26.27
CA GLY A 351 5.86 1.22 27.01
C GLY A 351 4.67 0.81 26.14
N GLY A 352 4.84 0.68 24.82
CA GLY A 352 3.79 0.22 23.91
C GLY A 352 4.31 -0.18 22.54
N TYR A 353 3.40 -0.44 21.59
CA TYR A 353 3.77 -0.66 20.19
C TYR A 353 3.72 0.64 19.40
N ALA A 354 4.69 0.84 18.52
CA ALA A 354 4.86 2.06 17.74
C ALA A 354 5.71 1.83 16.48
N HIS A 355 5.77 2.80 15.57
CA HIS A 355 6.68 2.77 14.41
C HIS A 355 7.66 3.98 14.37
N THR A 356 7.38 5.07 15.10
CA THR A 356 8.16 6.34 15.03
C THR A 356 9.26 6.53 16.09
N GLN A 357 9.31 5.70 17.14
CA GLN A 357 10.25 5.90 18.26
C GLN A 357 11.55 5.10 18.08
N SER A 358 12.69 5.71 18.43
CA SER A 358 14.01 5.06 18.39
C SER A 358 14.04 3.81 19.26
N ARG A 359 14.51 2.70 18.66
CA ARG A 359 14.47 1.37 19.25
C ARG A 359 15.84 0.74 19.44
N GLN A 360 15.85 -0.22 20.36
CA GLN A 360 16.85 -1.27 20.43
C GLN A 360 16.80 -2.07 19.12
N GLY A 361 17.90 -2.13 18.37
CA GLY A 361 17.97 -2.77 17.04
C GLY A 361 17.73 -1.85 15.85
N TYR A 362 16.91 -0.80 16.00
CA TYR A 362 16.59 0.17 14.94
C TYR A 362 16.72 1.62 15.43
N PRO A 363 17.95 2.09 15.73
CA PRO A 363 18.16 3.46 16.22
C PRO A 363 17.77 4.51 15.16
N ASP A 364 17.91 4.17 13.87
CA ASP A 364 17.86 5.11 12.75
C ASP A 364 16.67 4.93 11.78
N ALA A 365 15.84 3.89 11.97
CA ALA A 365 14.69 3.58 11.11
C ALA A 365 13.44 3.18 11.92
N ALA A 366 12.29 3.07 11.25
CA ALA A 366 11.11 2.38 11.77
C ALA A 366 11.29 0.86 11.69
N PRO A 367 10.50 0.04 12.44
CA PRO A 367 10.49 -1.40 12.21
C PRO A 367 10.21 -1.70 10.74
N PRO A 368 10.86 -2.72 10.16
CA PRO A 368 10.63 -3.08 8.78
C PRO A 368 9.18 -3.52 8.56
N GLY A 369 8.66 -3.21 7.37
CA GLY A 369 7.40 -3.73 6.89
C GLY A 369 7.55 -5.15 6.34
N VAL A 370 6.54 -5.57 5.59
CA VAL A 370 6.45 -6.87 4.93
C VAL A 370 6.61 -6.69 3.43
N ILE A 371 7.37 -7.59 2.82
CA ILE A 371 7.36 -7.81 1.37
C ILE A 371 7.10 -9.28 1.07
N ALA A 372 6.17 -9.55 0.15
CA ALA A 372 5.96 -10.88 -0.41
C ALA A 372 5.64 -10.81 -1.91
N LEU A 373 6.27 -11.66 -2.71
CA LEU A 373 6.03 -11.77 -4.15
C LEU A 373 5.66 -13.21 -4.49
N LYS A 374 4.59 -13.40 -5.27
CA LYS A 374 4.18 -14.70 -5.77
C LYS A 374 3.61 -14.58 -7.17
N GLY A 375 3.90 -15.56 -8.02
CA GLY A 375 3.37 -15.61 -9.38
C GLY A 375 4.33 -16.34 -10.32
N PRO A 376 4.00 -16.42 -11.62
CA PRO A 376 4.85 -17.09 -12.60
C PRO A 376 6.27 -16.52 -12.63
N GLY A 377 7.27 -17.41 -12.57
CA GLY A 377 8.69 -17.05 -12.61
C GLY A 377 9.28 -16.53 -11.29
N ILE A 378 8.49 -16.39 -10.22
CA ILE A 378 8.98 -16.00 -8.90
C ILE A 378 9.50 -17.23 -8.14
N SER A 379 10.72 -17.13 -7.62
CA SER A 379 11.37 -18.17 -6.81
C SER A 379 11.00 -18.02 -5.33
N PRO A 380 10.72 -19.11 -4.59
CA PRO A 380 10.38 -19.05 -3.18
C PRO A 380 11.62 -18.86 -2.30
N ILE A 381 12.15 -17.64 -2.26
CA ILE A 381 13.37 -17.28 -1.51
C ILE A 381 13.08 -16.29 -0.38
N ARG A 382 13.98 -16.23 0.61
CA ARG A 382 14.01 -15.08 1.53
C ARG A 382 14.64 -13.89 0.80
N ILE A 383 13.93 -12.76 0.80
CA ILE A 383 14.42 -11.48 0.30
C ILE A 383 15.20 -10.82 1.45
N GLU A 384 16.44 -10.46 1.19
CA GLU A 384 17.32 -9.78 2.14
C GLU A 384 17.68 -8.38 1.62
N GLY A 385 17.70 -7.38 2.50
CA GLY A 385 18.14 -6.01 2.19
C GLY A 385 17.25 -5.25 1.21
N ALA A 386 15.98 -5.64 1.04
CA ALA A 386 15.04 -4.89 0.23
C ALA A 386 14.53 -3.66 0.98
N GLY A 387 14.45 -2.52 0.29
CA GLY A 387 13.89 -1.28 0.79
C GLY A 387 12.70 -0.77 -0.03
N LEU A 388 12.01 0.25 0.49
CA LEU A 388 10.83 0.83 -0.16
C LEU A 388 11.07 1.32 -1.59
N PHE A 389 12.28 1.78 -1.89
CA PHE A 389 12.63 2.29 -3.22
C PHE A 389 12.68 1.17 -4.28
N ASP A 390 12.79 -0.10 -3.88
CA ASP A 390 13.00 -1.23 -4.78
C ASP A 390 11.70 -1.71 -5.45
N ILE A 391 10.54 -1.27 -4.98
CA ILE A 391 9.24 -1.77 -5.45
C ILE A 391 8.95 -1.35 -6.89
N ALA A 392 8.98 -0.05 -7.20
CA ALA A 392 8.76 0.46 -8.56
C ALA A 392 9.74 -0.14 -9.61
N PRO A 393 11.08 -0.17 -9.39
CA PRO A 393 11.99 -0.80 -10.34
C PRO A 393 11.77 -2.32 -10.45
N THR A 394 11.33 -2.99 -9.38
CA THR A 394 10.95 -4.42 -9.45
C THR A 394 9.72 -4.65 -10.31
N ILE A 395 8.71 -3.77 -10.26
CA ILE A 395 7.52 -3.85 -11.12
C ILE A 395 7.90 -3.63 -12.60
N LEU A 396 8.73 -2.61 -12.89
CA LEU A 396 9.22 -2.36 -14.25
C LEU A 396 9.99 -3.56 -14.77
N TYR A 397 10.90 -4.10 -13.94
CA TYR A 397 11.63 -5.30 -14.28
C TYR A 397 10.66 -6.44 -14.58
N ALA A 398 9.70 -6.76 -13.69
CA ALA A 398 8.70 -7.83 -13.87
C ALA A 398 8.02 -7.79 -15.26
N LEU A 399 7.68 -6.59 -15.73
CA LEU A 399 7.03 -6.30 -17.01
C LEU A 399 7.98 -6.23 -18.21
N ASP A 400 9.25 -6.58 -18.02
CA ASP A 400 10.33 -6.48 -19.02
C ASP A 400 10.55 -5.05 -19.56
N GLU A 401 10.24 -4.05 -18.73
CA GLU A 401 10.46 -2.63 -18.99
C GLU A 401 11.80 -2.14 -18.42
N ALA A 402 12.28 -1.01 -18.95
CA ALA A 402 13.51 -0.40 -18.47
C ALA A 402 13.33 0.24 -17.09
N VAL A 403 14.38 0.22 -16.29
CA VAL A 403 14.46 0.91 -15.00
C VAL A 403 15.07 2.30 -15.22
N GLY A 404 14.51 3.32 -14.56
CA GLY A 404 15.08 4.66 -14.58
C GLY A 404 16.41 4.69 -13.83
N ARG A 405 17.47 5.21 -14.46
CA ARG A 405 18.79 5.39 -13.80
C ARG A 405 18.76 6.40 -12.65
N ASP A 406 17.72 7.22 -12.59
CA ASP A 406 17.48 8.20 -11.55
C ASP A 406 16.62 7.69 -10.38
N MET A 407 16.13 6.44 -10.45
CA MET A 407 15.55 5.74 -9.30
C MET A 407 16.65 5.43 -8.27
N ASP A 408 16.31 5.54 -6.99
CA ASP A 408 17.23 5.24 -5.88
C ASP A 408 17.24 3.76 -5.54
N GLY A 409 16.14 3.05 -5.80
CA GLY A 409 16.04 1.61 -5.58
C GLY A 409 16.55 0.77 -6.74
N GLN A 410 16.68 -0.52 -6.50
CA GLN A 410 17.11 -1.53 -7.44
C GLN A 410 15.98 -2.54 -7.69
N ALA A 411 15.94 -3.09 -8.90
CA ALA A 411 15.04 -4.22 -9.16
C ALA A 411 15.51 -5.43 -8.36
N LEU A 412 14.61 -6.07 -7.62
CA LEU A 412 14.87 -7.30 -6.86
C LEU A 412 15.00 -8.50 -7.81
N THR A 413 16.02 -8.52 -8.67
CA THR A 413 16.14 -9.51 -9.76
C THR A 413 16.28 -10.94 -9.26
N ALA A 414 16.85 -11.14 -8.07
CA ALA A 414 17.08 -12.45 -7.47
C ALA A 414 15.79 -13.26 -7.23
N VAL A 415 14.63 -12.59 -7.11
CA VAL A 415 13.35 -13.30 -6.94
C VAL A 415 12.85 -13.90 -8.26
N PHE A 416 13.41 -13.52 -9.42
CA PHE A 416 12.99 -14.02 -10.73
C PHE A 416 13.93 -15.15 -11.19
N GLY A 417 13.41 -16.37 -11.31
CA GLY A 417 14.20 -17.54 -11.71
C GLY A 417 13.64 -18.93 -11.37
N GLY A 418 12.36 -19.03 -10.96
CA GLY A 418 11.75 -20.29 -10.47
C GLY A 418 11.22 -21.21 -11.60
N ASP A 419 11.31 -22.53 -11.36
CA ASP A 419 10.72 -23.65 -12.13
C ASP A 419 10.87 -23.59 -13.67
N GLY A 420 12.13 -23.59 -14.14
CA GLY A 420 12.43 -23.69 -15.57
C GLY A 420 12.40 -22.36 -16.34
N ALA A 421 12.27 -21.23 -15.64
CA ALA A 421 12.56 -19.93 -16.19
C ALA A 421 14.08 -19.78 -16.48
N ALA A 422 14.41 -19.11 -17.60
CA ALA A 422 15.77 -18.73 -17.93
C ALA A 422 16.41 -17.89 -16.80
N GLU A 423 17.74 -17.88 -16.73
CA GLU A 423 18.51 -17.03 -15.80
C GLU A 423 17.93 -15.61 -15.73
N ALA A 424 18.06 -14.97 -14.55
CA ALA A 424 17.58 -13.60 -14.35
C ALA A 424 18.01 -12.71 -15.52
N ARG A 425 17.03 -12.10 -16.20
CA ARG A 425 17.29 -11.22 -17.35
C ARG A 425 18.12 -10.01 -16.93
N ASP A 426 18.90 -9.48 -17.85
CA ASP A 426 19.60 -8.22 -17.62
C ASP A 426 18.61 -7.07 -17.39
N VAL A 427 18.94 -6.19 -16.45
CA VAL A 427 18.17 -4.97 -16.19
C VAL A 427 18.39 -3.99 -17.34
N LYS A 428 17.30 -3.64 -18.04
CA LYS A 428 17.28 -2.58 -19.05
C LYS A 428 17.24 -1.23 -18.34
N PHE A 429 17.85 -0.20 -18.92
CA PHE A 429 17.89 1.13 -18.32
C PHE A 429 17.50 2.24 -19.30
N VAL A 430 16.79 3.24 -18.79
CA VAL A 430 16.58 4.56 -19.41
C VAL A 430 17.10 5.65 -18.48
N ALA A 431 17.35 6.86 -19.00
CA ALA A 431 17.87 7.95 -18.16
C ALA A 431 16.91 8.32 -17.03
N THR A 432 15.63 8.54 -17.36
CA THR A 432 14.56 8.91 -16.45
C THR A 432 13.20 8.76 -17.15
N TYR A 433 12.11 8.73 -16.38
CA TYR A 433 10.73 8.77 -16.86
C TYR A 433 10.04 10.08 -16.45
N GLY A 434 8.93 10.45 -17.12
CA GLY A 434 8.09 11.58 -16.71
C GLY A 434 8.70 12.96 -16.93
N THR A 435 9.58 13.11 -17.94
CA THR A 435 10.12 14.43 -18.32
C THR A 435 9.00 15.35 -18.81
N GLY A 436 8.48 16.22 -17.94
CA GLY A 436 7.38 17.12 -18.26
C GLY A 436 6.22 17.13 -17.27
N LEU A 437 6.29 16.36 -16.17
CA LEU A 437 5.37 16.50 -15.06
C LEU A 437 5.42 17.94 -14.53
N ARG A 438 4.34 18.69 -14.77
CA ARG A 438 4.19 20.05 -14.25
C ARG A 438 3.68 19.96 -12.83
N GLN A 439 4.38 20.60 -11.88
CA GLN A 439 3.70 21.10 -10.69
C GLN A 439 2.56 22.00 -11.18
N ARG A 440 1.30 21.64 -10.90
CA ARG A 440 0.23 22.63 -11.04
C ARG A 440 0.26 23.48 -9.78
N GLU A 441 0.08 24.78 -9.96
CA GLU A 441 -0.20 25.69 -8.85
C GLU A 441 -1.39 25.14 -8.08
N VAL A 442 -1.20 24.96 -6.76
CA VAL A 442 -2.30 24.70 -5.86
C VAL A 442 -3.14 25.98 -5.85
N ALA A 443 -4.41 25.88 -6.24
CA ALA A 443 -5.29 27.03 -6.14
C ALA A 443 -5.40 27.44 -4.67
N ASP A 444 -5.22 28.74 -4.40
CA ASP A 444 -5.34 29.29 -3.05
C ASP A 444 -6.81 29.24 -2.64
N SER A 445 -7.19 28.19 -1.90
CA SER A 445 -8.56 27.92 -1.46
C SER A 445 -8.55 27.55 0.02
N PRO A 446 -9.54 28.02 0.80
CA PRO A 446 -9.67 27.64 2.20
C PRO A 446 -9.76 26.12 2.38
N LEU A 447 -9.23 25.58 3.48
CA LEU A 447 -9.36 24.17 3.83
C LEU A 447 -10.83 23.75 3.90
N THR A 448 -11.19 22.70 3.16
CA THR A 448 -12.49 22.05 3.26
C THR A 448 -12.64 21.33 4.62
N GLU A 449 -13.88 21.03 5.02
CA GLU A 449 -14.15 20.27 6.26
C GLU A 449 -13.46 18.88 6.26
N SER A 450 -13.44 18.22 5.09
CA SER A 450 -12.72 16.96 4.84
C SER A 450 -11.22 17.09 5.10
N GLU A 451 -10.60 18.18 4.63
CA GLU A 451 -9.19 18.43 4.85
C GLU A 451 -8.87 18.75 6.31
N GLN A 452 -9.75 19.47 7.00
CA GLN A 452 -9.63 19.71 8.45
C GLN A 452 -9.71 18.38 9.23
N GLU A 453 -10.66 17.50 8.90
CA GLU A 453 -10.78 16.18 9.52
C GLU A 453 -9.51 15.33 9.28
N MET A 454 -8.95 15.39 8.07
CA MET A 454 -7.70 14.71 7.74
C MET A 454 -6.51 15.26 8.53
N LEU A 455 -6.40 16.58 8.72
CA LEU A 455 -5.34 17.18 9.54
C LEU A 455 -5.43 16.70 11.01
N GLU A 456 -6.64 16.58 11.57
CA GLU A 456 -6.85 16.04 12.92
C GLU A 456 -6.47 14.56 13.02
N ASP A 457 -6.80 13.76 12.01
CA ASP A 457 -6.37 12.37 11.92
C ASP A 457 -4.85 12.25 11.90
N LEU A 458 -4.18 13.07 11.09
CA LEU A 458 -2.73 13.09 10.97
C LEU A 458 -2.05 13.54 12.28
N ARG A 459 -2.60 14.52 13.00
CA ARG A 459 -2.17 14.85 14.37
C ARG A 459 -2.30 13.65 15.31
N SER A 460 -3.37 12.88 15.17
CA SER A 460 -3.67 11.71 16.03
C SER A 460 -2.81 10.49 15.73
N LEU A 461 -2.31 10.36 14.50
CA LEU A 461 -1.30 9.37 14.12
C LEU A 461 0.11 9.79 14.53
N GLY A 462 0.28 11.03 15.03
CA GLY A 462 1.57 11.57 15.45
C GLY A 462 2.40 12.15 14.30
N TYR A 463 1.77 12.39 13.15
CA TYR A 463 2.42 12.99 11.98
C TYR A 463 2.51 14.51 12.10
N ILE A 464 1.51 15.19 12.65
CA ILE A 464 1.53 16.65 12.79
C ILE A 464 1.52 17.00 14.28
N ARG A 465 2.30 18.01 14.69
CA ARG A 465 2.36 18.48 16.08
C ARG A 465 1.45 19.67 16.31
#